data_AF-A0A7X9R5X7-F1
#
_entry.id   AF-A0A7X9R5X7-F1
#
_cell.length_a   1.000
_cell.length_b   1.000
_cell.length_c   1.000
_cell.angle_alpha   90.00
_cell.angle_beta   90.00
_cell.angle_gamma   90.00
#
_symmetry.space_group_name_H-M   'P 1'
#
loop_
_entity.id
_entity.type
_entity.pdbx_description
1 polymer ?
#
loop_
_entity_poly.entity_id
_entity_poly.type
_entity_poly.pdbx_seq_one_letter_code
_entity_poly.pdbx_strand_id
1 'polypeptide(L)'
;MKKMFWSMLTIFTILFLASCGTNNDNDPTTGSEEQEKEAKVSTQLNVDANGEAMLLIKNPADNEMTLTFPSGQEVEYQLLDQDKNVVYTYSANKNFTQAIQEKKLKPNEEISVKLDLENELAEVPAGKYKLVVWSMASELSDQKVESDYEWAGTEQAEESAPPTEGNSKITLYREDANAEFVEPYEVEIDPSEDKVKQIFEEIDATNVGLLEYRFENDEKKLVLVMDKATENIQGTAGEYLFLGKVLHSYFENYPKLEEIDFVKEDGTPVELSHMGAVSTFTRDEQYTKPN
;
A
#
# COMPACT_ATOMS: atom_id res chain seq x y z
N MET A 1 22.50 -44.48 -26.24
CA MET A 1 23.88 -45.02 -26.32
C MET A 1 24.80 -43.93 -25.77
N LYS A 2 25.10 -43.83 -24.47
CA LYS A 2 26.08 -44.54 -23.60
C LYS A 2 27.53 -44.54 -24.10
N LYS A 3 28.43 -44.13 -23.18
CA LYS A 3 29.93 -44.17 -23.12
C LYS A 3 30.55 -42.77 -23.32
N MET A 4 30.97 -42.01 -22.31
CA MET A 4 31.93 -42.24 -21.21
C MET A 4 33.29 -42.81 -21.63
N PHE A 5 34.34 -42.19 -21.07
CA PHE A 5 35.78 -42.48 -21.09
C PHE A 5 36.64 -41.78 -22.15
N TRP A 6 37.32 -40.71 -21.74
CA TRP A 6 38.79 -40.73 -21.75
C TRP A 6 39.35 -39.81 -20.65
N SER A 7 39.67 -40.44 -19.52
CA SER A 7 40.59 -39.97 -18.50
C SER A 7 42.02 -40.24 -18.97
N MET A 8 42.93 -39.26 -18.95
CA MET A 8 44.29 -39.47 -18.43
C MET A 8 45.11 -38.17 -18.32
N LEU A 9 45.67 -37.96 -17.12
CA LEU A 9 47.02 -37.46 -16.80
C LEU A 9 47.37 -36.01 -17.20
N THR A 10 47.81 -35.13 -16.29
CA THR A 10 49.08 -35.25 -15.55
C THR A 10 49.08 -34.18 -14.43
N ILE A 11 48.83 -34.51 -13.16
CA ILE A 11 49.82 -34.62 -12.06
C ILE A 11 51.12 -33.82 -12.26
N PHE A 12 51.26 -32.69 -11.57
CA PHE A 12 52.51 -32.26 -10.94
C PHE A 12 52.18 -31.27 -9.81
N THR A 13 52.21 -31.69 -8.53
CA THR A 13 53.36 -31.51 -7.62
C THR A 13 53.28 -30.14 -6.90
N ILE A 14 52.69 -30.07 -5.69
CA ILE A 14 53.28 -30.26 -4.34
C ILE A 14 53.60 -28.92 -3.66
N LEU A 15 52.96 -28.76 -2.49
CA LEU A 15 53.33 -28.07 -1.25
C LEU A 15 54.34 -26.91 -1.27
N PHE A 16 53.89 -25.79 -0.68
CA PHE A 16 54.66 -25.11 0.36
C PHE A 16 53.81 -24.94 1.62
N LEU A 17 54.14 -25.71 2.66
CA LEU A 17 53.83 -25.43 4.05
C LEU A 17 55.10 -24.91 4.73
N ALA A 18 54.87 -24.11 5.78
CA ALA A 18 55.77 -23.56 6.79
C ALA A 18 56.32 -22.14 6.52
N SER A 19 55.85 -21.18 7.33
CA SER A 19 56.77 -20.31 8.06
C SER A 19 56.11 -19.72 9.32
N CYS A 20 56.63 -20.20 10.46
CA CYS A 20 56.75 -19.64 11.81
C CYS A 20 55.62 -18.84 12.47
N GLY A 21 55.24 -19.32 13.66
CA GLY A 21 54.85 -18.46 14.78
C GLY A 21 56.06 -18.01 15.62
N THR A 22 55.87 -16.98 16.44
CA THR A 22 56.53 -16.70 17.74
C THR A 22 55.81 -15.52 18.41
N ASN A 23 55.54 -15.63 19.72
CA ASN A 23 54.93 -14.63 20.60
C ASN A 23 55.99 -13.85 21.40
N ASN A 24 55.62 -12.63 21.86
CA ASN A 24 56.15 -11.80 22.97
C ASN A 24 57.55 -11.14 22.80
N ASP A 25 57.84 -9.88 23.18
CA ASP A 25 57.28 -8.93 24.16
C ASP A 25 57.49 -7.44 23.74
N ASN A 26 56.55 -6.59 24.17
CA ASN A 26 56.56 -5.17 24.63
C ASN A 26 57.78 -4.24 24.38
N ASP A 27 57.54 -3.05 23.82
CA ASP A 27 57.61 -1.72 24.50
C ASP A 27 57.06 -0.60 23.56
N PRO A 28 56.80 0.66 24.00
CA PRO A 28 55.48 1.27 23.86
C PRO A 28 55.52 2.45 22.88
N THR A 29 54.49 2.63 22.07
CA THR A 29 54.26 3.95 21.48
C THR A 29 52.79 4.25 21.53
N THR A 30 52.49 5.18 22.43
CA THR A 30 51.26 5.92 22.59
C THR A 30 50.77 6.38 21.23
N GLY A 31 49.73 5.70 20.77
CA GLY A 31 48.87 6.12 19.69
C GLY A 31 47.55 5.45 19.98
N SER A 32 46.70 6.10 20.77
CA SER A 32 45.28 5.86 20.63
C SER A 32 44.97 6.20 19.18
N GLU A 33 45.00 5.19 18.32
CA GLU A 33 44.21 5.21 17.10
C GLU A 33 42.76 5.16 17.60
N GLU A 34 42.26 6.34 17.99
CA GLU A 34 40.86 6.64 17.76
C GLU A 34 40.65 6.39 16.28
N GLN A 35 40.17 5.19 15.94
CA GLN A 35 39.43 5.00 14.70
C GLN A 35 38.37 6.10 14.73
N GLU A 36 38.59 7.15 13.94
CA GLU A 36 37.52 8.03 13.51
C GLU A 36 36.44 7.10 12.98
N LYS A 37 35.40 6.89 13.80
CA LYS A 37 34.16 6.34 13.32
C LYS A 37 33.67 7.38 12.33
N GLU A 38 33.93 7.16 11.04
CA GLU A 38 33.23 7.89 9.99
C GLU A 38 31.75 7.86 10.37
N ALA A 39 31.18 9.06 10.57
CA ALA A 39 29.86 9.21 11.11
C ALA A 39 28.87 8.66 10.08
N LYS A 40 28.53 7.37 10.19
CA LYS A 40 27.62 6.68 9.28
C LYS A 40 26.22 7.28 9.45
N VAL A 41 25.53 7.54 8.34
CA VAL A 41 24.09 7.87 8.36
C VAL A 41 23.38 6.88 9.28
N SER A 42 22.55 7.39 10.19
CA SER A 42 21.88 6.59 11.21
C SER A 42 20.38 6.49 10.93
N THR A 43 19.79 5.33 11.21
CA THR A 43 18.35 5.12 11.17
C THR A 43 17.75 4.95 12.56
N GLN A 44 16.51 5.42 12.73
CA GLN A 44 15.71 5.20 13.92
C GLN A 44 14.26 4.92 13.51
N LEU A 45 13.62 3.97 14.19
CA LEU A 45 12.19 3.73 14.04
C LEU A 45 11.47 4.38 15.21
N ASN A 46 10.51 5.27 14.92
CA ASN A 46 9.58 5.79 15.89
C ASN A 46 8.21 5.19 15.62
N VAL A 47 7.65 4.53 16.63
CA VAL A 47 6.25 4.09 16.66
C VAL A 47 5.55 4.94 17.71
N ASP A 48 4.50 5.65 17.33
CA ASP A 48 3.74 6.48 18.26
C ASP A 48 2.65 5.68 19.00
N ALA A 49 1.92 6.36 19.88
CA ALA A 49 0.86 5.72 20.68
C ALA A 49 -0.36 5.28 19.84
N ASN A 50 -0.53 5.80 18.63
CA ASN A 50 -1.61 5.45 17.71
C ASN A 50 -1.20 4.32 16.76
N GLY A 51 0.04 3.81 16.85
CA GLY A 51 0.56 2.80 15.95
C GLY A 51 1.05 3.37 14.61
N GLU A 52 1.16 4.70 14.47
CA GLU A 52 1.84 5.29 13.32
C GLU A 52 3.35 5.06 13.45
N ALA A 53 3.97 4.57 12.37
CA ALA A 53 5.40 4.28 12.35
C ALA A 53 6.12 5.18 11.33
N MET A 54 7.28 5.71 11.74
CA MET A 54 8.16 6.52 10.90
C MET A 54 9.60 6.03 10.99
N LEU A 55 10.21 5.82 9.83
CA LEU A 55 11.66 5.62 9.72
C LEU A 55 12.33 6.99 9.58
N LEU A 56 13.17 7.34 10.54
CA LEU A 56 14.01 8.53 10.51
C LEU A 56 15.39 8.16 10.00
N ILE A 57 15.90 8.95 9.06
CA ILE A 57 17.23 8.80 8.48
C ILE A 57 17.96 10.12 8.68
N LYS A 58 19.05 10.09 9.45
CA LYS A 58 19.80 11.28 9.83
C LYS A 58 21.23 11.23 9.35
N ASN A 59 21.71 12.35 8.83
CA ASN A 59 23.14 12.60 8.61
C ASN A 59 23.75 13.24 9.87
N PRO A 60 24.45 12.49 10.73
CA PRO A 60 25.06 13.05 11.93
C PRO A 60 26.39 13.79 11.68
N ALA A 61 26.90 13.78 10.45
CA ALA A 61 28.20 14.37 10.14
C ALA A 61 28.10 15.87 9.82
N ASP A 62 29.26 16.51 9.80
CA ASP A 62 29.43 17.92 9.45
C ASP A 62 29.56 18.16 7.93
N ASN A 63 29.48 17.11 7.11
CA ASN A 63 29.51 17.17 5.65
C ASN A 63 28.22 16.62 5.01
N GLU A 64 27.93 17.04 3.78
CA GLU A 64 26.80 16.50 2.98
C GLU A 64 27.02 15.00 2.71
N MET A 65 25.92 14.24 2.75
CA MET A 65 25.87 12.82 2.38
C MET A 65 24.82 12.58 1.31
N THR A 66 25.04 11.60 0.45
CA THR A 66 24.08 11.20 -0.60
C THR A 66 23.56 9.80 -0.29
N LEU A 67 22.24 9.64 -0.35
CA LEU A 67 21.56 8.35 -0.31
C LEU A 67 21.18 7.94 -1.73
N THR A 68 21.58 6.74 -2.12
CA THR A 68 21.35 6.20 -3.46
C THR A 68 20.34 5.07 -3.42
N PHE A 69 19.16 5.30 -3.99
CA PHE A 69 18.10 4.31 -4.11
C PHE A 69 18.14 3.68 -5.51
N PRO A 70 18.27 2.34 -5.61
CA PRO A 70 18.39 1.67 -6.91
C PRO A 70 17.07 1.60 -7.70
N SER A 71 15.95 1.93 -7.06
CA SER A 71 14.61 1.98 -7.66
C SER A 71 13.76 3.05 -6.94
N GLY A 72 12.51 3.22 -7.35
CA GLY A 72 11.53 4.05 -6.64
C GLY A 72 11.10 3.51 -5.26
N GLN A 73 11.60 2.35 -4.84
CA GLN A 73 11.43 1.87 -3.48
C GLN A 73 12.40 2.57 -2.53
N GLU A 74 11.89 3.32 -1.56
CA GLU A 74 12.72 4.03 -0.57
C GLU A 74 12.88 3.25 0.74
N VAL A 75 11.90 2.42 1.07
CA VAL A 75 11.80 1.69 2.33
C VAL A 75 11.29 0.28 2.11
N GLU A 76 11.65 -0.62 3.01
CA GLU A 76 11.14 -1.97 3.10
C GLU A 76 10.85 -2.28 4.57
N TYR A 77 9.82 -3.09 4.81
CA TYR A 77 9.52 -3.55 6.14
C TYR A 77 8.82 -4.91 6.15
N GLN A 78 8.93 -5.58 7.29
CA GLN A 78 8.36 -6.89 7.55
C GLN A 78 7.69 -6.91 8.92
N LEU A 79 6.61 -7.69 9.03
CA LEU A 79 6.08 -8.10 10.32
C LEU A 79 6.50 -9.53 10.60
N LEU A 80 7.05 -9.73 11.79
CA LEU A 80 7.38 -11.04 12.32
C LEU A 80 6.41 -11.38 13.45
N ASP A 81 5.89 -12.60 13.45
CA ASP A 81 5.11 -13.12 14.57
C ASP A 81 6.00 -13.47 15.78
N GLN A 82 5.39 -14.00 16.85
CA GLN A 82 6.10 -14.38 18.08
C GLN A 82 7.11 -15.52 17.87
N ASP A 83 6.90 -16.36 16.86
CA ASP A 83 7.79 -17.46 16.46
C ASP A 83 8.88 -16.99 15.48
N LYS A 84 8.93 -15.68 15.18
CA LYS A 84 9.85 -15.03 14.23
C LYS A 84 9.61 -15.42 12.77
N ASN A 85 8.42 -15.92 12.43
CA ASN A 85 8.04 -16.11 11.04
C ASN A 85 7.65 -14.76 10.44
N VAL A 86 8.11 -14.51 9.21
CA VAL A 86 7.67 -13.35 8.44
C VAL A 86 6.24 -13.59 7.97
N VAL A 87 5.29 -12.78 8.46
CA VAL A 87 3.86 -12.86 8.10
C VAL A 87 3.46 -11.79 7.08
N TYR A 88 4.28 -10.76 6.91
CA TYR A 88 4.08 -9.70 5.92
C TYR A 88 5.43 -9.17 5.40
N THR A 89 5.48 -8.79 4.13
CA THR A 89 6.62 -8.10 3.50
C THR A 89 6.08 -7.04 2.54
N TYR A 90 6.48 -5.79 2.72
CA TYR A 90 5.92 -4.64 1.99
C TYR A 90 6.07 -4.77 0.47
N SER A 91 7.25 -5.21 0.00
CA SER A 91 7.47 -5.40 -1.44
C SER A 91 6.80 -6.61 -2.08
N ALA A 92 6.23 -7.54 -1.31
CA ALA A 92 5.83 -8.87 -1.83
C ALA A 92 4.87 -8.80 -3.03
N ASN A 93 3.98 -7.79 -3.05
CA ASN A 93 2.98 -7.60 -4.10
C ASN A 93 3.09 -6.23 -4.78
N LYS A 94 4.26 -5.59 -4.74
CA LYS A 94 4.46 -4.23 -5.28
C LYS A 94 5.48 -4.22 -6.41
N ASN A 95 5.24 -3.35 -7.39
CA ASN A 95 6.20 -3.03 -8.44
C ASN A 95 6.72 -1.62 -8.22
N PHE A 96 8.04 -1.45 -8.24
CA PHE A 96 8.68 -0.15 -8.09
C PHE A 96 9.31 0.29 -9.40
N THR A 97 9.18 1.57 -9.73
CA THR A 97 9.81 2.17 -10.91
C THR A 97 11.32 1.91 -10.89
N GLN A 98 11.86 1.38 -11.98
CA GLN A 98 13.29 1.08 -12.12
C GLN A 98 14.07 2.34 -12.50
N ALA A 99 14.08 3.32 -11.60
CA ALA A 99 14.81 4.57 -11.75
C ALA A 99 15.68 4.79 -10.51
N ILE A 100 16.98 4.98 -10.72
CA ILE A 100 17.91 5.33 -9.65
C ILE A 100 17.59 6.74 -9.17
N GLN A 101 17.51 6.93 -7.86
CA GLN A 101 17.26 8.21 -7.22
C GLN A 101 18.38 8.53 -6.23
N GLU A 102 18.77 9.80 -6.19
CA GLU A 102 19.74 10.32 -5.23
C GLU A 102 19.07 11.36 -4.33
N LYS A 103 19.22 11.21 -3.01
CA LYS A 103 18.80 12.22 -2.03
C LYS A 103 20.00 12.74 -1.27
N LYS A 104 20.22 14.05 -1.29
CA LYS A 104 21.29 14.72 -0.56
C LYS A 104 20.79 15.15 0.81
N LEU A 105 21.51 14.76 1.86
CA LEU A 105 21.28 15.19 3.24
C LEU A 105 22.41 16.12 3.66
N LYS A 106 22.06 17.35 3.99
CA LYS A 106 22.96 18.34 4.58
C LYS A 106 23.45 17.88 5.95
N PRO A 107 24.50 18.51 6.48
CA PRO A 107 24.94 18.27 7.85
C PRO A 107 23.79 18.37 8.86
N ASN A 108 23.66 17.38 9.74
CA ASN A 108 22.62 17.27 10.75
C ASN A 108 21.17 17.22 10.23
N GLU A 109 20.96 17.10 8.92
CA GLU A 109 19.64 16.94 8.32
C GLU A 109 19.07 15.55 8.61
N GLU A 110 17.75 15.53 8.80
CA GLU A 110 16.97 14.33 9.04
C GLU A 110 15.80 14.30 8.05
N ILE A 111 15.57 13.13 7.46
CA ILE A 111 14.38 12.87 6.66
C ILE A 111 13.55 11.79 7.35
N SER A 112 12.23 11.92 7.25
CA SER A 112 11.27 10.98 7.81
C SER A 112 10.49 10.30 6.69
N VAL A 113 10.41 8.98 6.75
CA VAL A 113 9.61 8.15 5.84
C VAL A 113 8.46 7.55 6.65
N LYS A 114 7.23 7.99 6.38
CA LYS A 114 6.03 7.43 7.02
C LYS A 114 5.76 6.04 6.45
N LEU A 115 5.45 5.08 7.32
CA LEU A 115 4.99 3.75 6.94
C LEU A 115 3.46 3.73 6.98
N ASP A 116 2.84 3.36 5.87
CA ASP A 116 1.38 3.30 5.73
C ASP A 116 0.82 1.97 6.28
N LEU A 117 1.12 1.65 7.54
CA LEU A 117 0.85 0.35 8.12
C LEU A 117 -0.66 0.00 8.17
N GLU A 118 -1.52 0.99 8.34
CA GLU A 118 -2.97 0.78 8.41
C GLU A 118 -3.52 0.16 7.13
N ASN A 119 -3.19 0.76 5.98
CA ASN A 119 -3.62 0.26 4.68
C ASN A 119 -2.87 -1.02 4.28
N GLU A 120 -1.59 -1.10 4.63
CA GLU A 120 -0.71 -2.18 4.18
C GLU A 120 -0.90 -3.48 4.96
N LEU A 121 -1.42 -3.41 6.19
CA LEU A 121 -1.65 -4.56 7.07
C LEU A 121 -3.11 -4.97 7.15
N ALA A 122 -3.96 -4.48 6.25
CA ALA A 122 -5.41 -4.70 6.29
C ALA A 122 -5.80 -6.19 6.36
N GLU A 123 -5.03 -7.07 5.71
CA GLU A 123 -5.24 -8.53 5.70
C GLU A 123 -4.45 -9.27 6.79
N VAL A 124 -3.62 -8.57 7.56
CA VAL A 124 -2.84 -9.16 8.65
C VAL A 124 -3.74 -9.28 9.89
N PRO A 125 -3.87 -10.47 10.50
CA PRO A 125 -4.66 -10.64 11.72
C PRO A 125 -4.21 -9.70 12.84
N ALA A 126 -5.14 -9.29 13.69
CA ALA A 126 -4.80 -8.57 14.92
C ALA A 126 -3.81 -9.36 15.77
N GLY A 127 -2.82 -8.69 16.36
CA GLY A 127 -1.83 -9.36 17.18
C GLY A 127 -0.60 -8.54 17.53
N LYS A 128 0.30 -9.20 18.26
CA LYS A 128 1.60 -8.64 18.63
C LYS A 128 2.65 -9.14 17.67
N TYR A 129 3.36 -8.20 17.08
CA TYR A 129 4.36 -8.42 16.06
C TYR A 129 5.66 -7.72 16.42
N LYS A 130 6.70 -8.08 15.67
CA LYS A 130 7.92 -7.27 15.56
C LYS A 130 7.93 -6.63 14.18
N LEU A 131 7.91 -5.30 14.16
CA LEU A 131 8.05 -4.51 12.94
C LEU A 131 9.55 -4.30 12.69
N VAL A 132 10.04 -4.80 11.56
CA VAL A 132 11.44 -4.67 11.12
C VAL A 132 11.47 -3.79 9.88
N VAL A 133 12.21 -2.69 9.92
CA VAL A 133 12.20 -1.65 8.88
C VAL A 133 13.62 -1.33 8.45
N TRP A 134 13.83 -1.10 7.15
CA TRP A 134 15.10 -0.59 6.63
C TRP A 134 14.92 0.29 5.40
N SER A 135 15.89 1.19 5.20
CA SER A 135 15.97 1.98 3.98
C SER A 135 16.54 1.14 2.84
N MET A 136 16.05 1.36 1.63
CA MET A 136 16.61 0.77 0.41
C MET A 136 17.78 1.59 -0.16
N ALA A 137 18.21 2.65 0.53
CA ALA A 137 19.43 3.36 0.19
C ALA A 137 20.66 2.44 0.33
N SER A 138 21.53 2.46 -0.67
CA SER A 138 22.68 1.56 -0.77
C SER A 138 23.64 1.69 0.42
N GLU A 139 23.82 2.92 0.91
CA GLU A 139 24.65 3.30 2.04
C GLU A 139 24.12 2.77 3.39
N LEU A 140 22.83 2.39 3.43
CA LEU A 140 22.10 1.92 4.61
C LEU A 140 21.67 0.44 4.51
N SER A 141 22.11 -0.29 3.48
CA SER A 141 21.67 -1.66 3.18
C SER A 141 21.81 -2.67 4.34
N ASP A 142 22.76 -2.45 5.25
CA ASP A 142 22.98 -3.29 6.43
C ASP A 142 22.24 -2.82 7.70
N GLN A 143 21.52 -1.70 7.64
CA GLN A 143 20.86 -1.10 8.81
C GLN A 143 19.37 -1.45 8.84
N LYS A 144 19.01 -2.38 9.72
CA LYS A 144 17.63 -2.67 10.10
C LYS A 144 17.36 -2.13 11.49
N VAL A 145 16.20 -1.53 11.66
CA VAL A 145 15.67 -1.12 12.95
C VAL A 145 14.40 -1.90 13.24
N GLU A 146 14.20 -2.26 14.49
CA GLU A 146 13.09 -3.10 14.91
C GLU A 146 12.42 -2.55 16.16
N SER A 147 11.09 -2.66 16.21
CA SER A 147 10.28 -2.31 17.36
C SER A 147 9.24 -3.39 17.58
N ASP A 148 8.84 -3.57 18.84
CA ASP A 148 7.60 -4.26 19.12
C ASP A 148 6.44 -3.41 18.58
N TYR A 149 5.46 -4.07 17.95
CA TYR A 149 4.34 -3.44 17.28
C TYR A 149 3.06 -4.22 17.59
N GLU A 150 2.05 -3.53 18.09
CA GLU A 150 0.74 -4.11 18.35
C GLU A 150 -0.19 -3.66 17.23
N TRP A 151 -0.57 -4.61 16.38
CA TRP A 151 -1.52 -4.39 15.32
C TRP A 151 -2.90 -4.73 15.85
N ALA A 152 -3.81 -3.75 15.84
CA ALA A 152 -5.18 -3.94 16.29
C ALA A 152 -5.99 -4.84 15.35
N GLY A 153 -5.44 -5.19 14.18
CA GLY A 153 -6.23 -5.70 13.08
C GLY A 153 -6.95 -4.57 12.36
N THR A 154 -7.43 -4.85 11.16
CA THR A 154 -8.70 -4.26 10.77
C THR A 154 -9.73 -4.95 11.63
N GLU A 155 -10.40 -4.24 12.54
CA GLU A 155 -11.59 -4.81 13.15
C GLU A 155 -12.49 -5.24 11.99
N GLN A 156 -12.78 -6.53 11.91
CA GLN A 156 -14.13 -6.90 11.54
C GLN A 156 -14.98 -6.26 12.65
N ALA A 157 -15.49 -5.06 12.37
CA ALA A 157 -16.29 -4.25 13.27
C ALA A 157 -17.65 -4.92 13.48
N GLU A 158 -17.66 -6.05 14.17
CA GLU A 158 -18.85 -6.58 14.81
C GLU A 158 -18.50 -7.04 16.24
N GLU A 159 -19.24 -6.46 17.19
CA GLU A 159 -19.39 -6.85 18.60
C GLU A 159 -18.23 -6.56 19.59
N SER A 160 -18.32 -5.38 20.23
CA SER A 160 -18.75 -5.25 21.66
C SER A 160 -17.97 -4.24 22.53
N ALA A 161 -18.18 -2.93 22.32
CA ALA A 161 -18.21 -1.91 23.39
C ALA A 161 -18.84 -0.59 22.87
N PRO A 162 -19.47 0.25 23.74
CA PRO A 162 -20.40 1.30 23.32
C PRO A 162 -19.72 2.55 22.71
N PRO A 163 -20.47 3.34 21.91
CA PRO A 163 -19.94 4.19 20.86
C PRO A 163 -19.35 5.50 21.41
N THR A 164 -18.23 5.93 20.83
CA THR A 164 -17.90 7.35 20.79
C THR A 164 -17.88 7.75 19.32
N GLU A 165 -18.94 8.47 18.93
CA GLU A 165 -19.24 8.98 17.60
C GLU A 165 -18.02 9.66 16.95
N GLY A 166 -17.74 9.28 15.72
CA GLY A 166 -16.78 9.95 14.85
C GLY A 166 -17.16 9.68 13.41
N ASN A 167 -18.23 10.32 12.94
CA ASN A 167 -18.63 10.22 11.54
C ASN A 167 -17.46 10.65 10.64
N SER A 168 -17.11 9.83 9.64
CA SER A 168 -16.08 10.18 8.67
C SER A 168 -16.71 10.95 7.52
N LYS A 169 -16.14 12.10 7.15
CA LYS A 169 -16.63 12.88 6.00
C LYS A 169 -16.11 12.31 4.69
N ILE A 170 -17.00 12.13 3.72
CA ILE A 170 -16.68 11.71 2.36
C ILE A 170 -17.36 12.61 1.33
N THR A 171 -16.85 12.59 0.09
CA THR A 171 -17.43 13.34 -1.03
C THR A 171 -18.28 12.42 -1.91
N LEU A 172 -19.56 12.74 -2.07
CA LEU A 172 -20.49 12.06 -2.95
C LEU A 172 -20.98 12.99 -4.06
N TYR A 173 -21.67 12.45 -5.04
CA TYR A 173 -22.22 13.19 -6.16
C TYR A 173 -23.74 13.06 -6.21
N ARG A 174 -24.41 14.20 -6.35
CA ARG A 174 -25.87 14.31 -6.48
C ARG A 174 -26.25 15.13 -7.70
N GLU A 175 -27.51 15.06 -8.09
CA GLU A 175 -28.08 15.95 -9.11
C GLU A 175 -28.01 17.41 -8.67
N ASP A 176 -27.66 18.30 -9.60
CA ASP A 176 -27.76 19.74 -9.39
C ASP A 176 -29.23 20.18 -9.33
N ALA A 177 -29.48 21.44 -8.96
CA ALA A 177 -30.84 21.95 -8.77
C ALA A 177 -31.74 21.87 -10.02
N ASN A 178 -31.16 21.69 -11.21
CA ASN A 178 -31.88 21.61 -12.48
C ASN A 178 -31.98 20.18 -13.03
N ALA A 179 -31.42 19.18 -12.34
CA ALA A 179 -31.27 17.81 -12.82
C ALA A 179 -30.67 17.76 -14.23
N GLU A 180 -29.60 18.53 -14.45
CA GLU A 180 -28.86 18.55 -15.71
C GLU A 180 -27.44 18.00 -15.54
N PHE A 181 -26.83 18.24 -14.37
CA PHE A 181 -25.48 17.80 -14.04
C PHE A 181 -25.44 17.11 -12.68
N VAL A 182 -24.30 16.50 -12.37
CA VAL A 182 -23.99 16.05 -11.02
C VAL A 182 -22.96 16.97 -10.37
N GLU A 183 -23.14 17.26 -9.08
CA GLU A 183 -22.25 18.11 -8.29
C GLU A 183 -21.76 17.36 -7.03
N PRO A 184 -20.53 17.62 -6.57
CA PRO A 184 -20.02 17.04 -5.35
C PRO A 184 -20.69 17.66 -4.11
N TYR A 185 -20.92 16.84 -3.09
CA TYR A 185 -21.35 17.26 -1.76
C TYR A 185 -20.68 16.41 -0.68
N GLU A 186 -20.49 16.99 0.50
CA GLU A 186 -19.95 16.25 1.65
C GLU A 186 -21.08 15.57 2.42
N VAL A 187 -20.85 14.31 2.78
CA VAL A 187 -21.70 13.56 3.72
C VAL A 187 -20.84 13.00 4.83
N GLU A 188 -21.50 12.75 5.95
CA GLU A 188 -20.93 12.04 7.08
C GLU A 188 -21.41 10.59 7.02
N ILE A 189 -20.47 9.64 6.95
CA ILE A 189 -20.75 8.20 7.01
C ILE A 189 -20.29 7.63 8.35
N ASP A 190 -20.94 6.55 8.79
CA ASP A 190 -20.51 5.77 9.93
C ASP A 190 -19.34 4.87 9.49
N PRO A 191 -18.12 5.07 9.99
CA PRO A 191 -16.98 4.23 9.61
C PRO A 191 -17.13 2.77 10.06
N SER A 192 -18.06 2.47 10.98
CA SER A 192 -18.35 1.10 11.43
C SER A 192 -19.32 0.34 10.52
N GLU A 193 -20.01 1.04 9.62
CA GLU A 193 -20.93 0.43 8.68
C GLU A 193 -20.28 0.22 7.29
N ASP A 194 -20.90 -0.63 6.47
CA ASP A 194 -20.44 -0.97 5.13
C ASP A 194 -20.42 0.28 4.22
N LYS A 195 -19.23 0.83 3.96
CA LYS A 195 -19.04 2.06 3.17
C LYS A 195 -19.64 1.94 1.75
N VAL A 196 -19.60 0.78 1.11
CA VAL A 196 -20.19 0.62 -0.24
C VAL A 196 -21.70 0.76 -0.14
N LYS A 197 -22.34 0.07 0.81
CA LYS A 197 -23.78 0.19 1.01
C LYS A 197 -24.20 1.59 1.44
N GLN A 198 -23.48 2.22 2.36
CA GLN A 198 -23.76 3.60 2.78
C GLN A 198 -23.65 4.59 1.62
N ILE A 199 -22.60 4.48 0.79
CA ILE A 199 -22.48 5.30 -0.43
C ILE A 199 -23.70 5.08 -1.32
N PHE A 200 -24.09 3.82 -1.55
CA PHE A 200 -25.22 3.50 -2.40
C PHE A 200 -26.55 4.03 -1.87
N GLU A 201 -26.82 3.85 -0.57
CA GLU A 201 -28.04 4.32 0.10
C GLU A 201 -28.15 5.85 0.09
N GLU A 202 -27.02 6.55 0.24
CA GLU A 202 -26.98 8.00 0.27
C GLU A 202 -27.16 8.63 -1.14
N ILE A 203 -26.62 8.01 -2.19
CA ILE A 203 -26.76 8.51 -3.56
C ILE A 203 -28.08 8.09 -4.24
N ASP A 204 -28.68 6.98 -3.78
CA ASP A 204 -29.85 6.38 -4.43
C ASP A 204 -31.15 6.61 -3.65
N ALA A 205 -31.64 7.84 -3.75
CA ALA A 205 -33.02 8.20 -3.40
C ALA A 205 -34.05 7.75 -4.45
N THR A 206 -33.69 6.88 -5.40
CA THR A 206 -34.45 6.56 -6.61
C THR A 206 -34.81 5.07 -6.76
N ASN A 207 -35.28 4.41 -5.69
CA ASN A 207 -35.93 3.08 -5.73
C ASN A 207 -35.13 1.94 -6.40
N VAL A 208 -33.85 2.09 -6.73
CA VAL A 208 -33.01 1.00 -7.19
C VAL A 208 -32.28 0.44 -5.98
N GLY A 209 -32.35 -0.88 -5.79
CA GLY A 209 -31.71 -1.58 -4.69
C GLY A 209 -30.37 -2.16 -5.10
N LEU A 210 -29.35 -1.98 -4.26
CA LEU A 210 -28.13 -2.78 -4.31
C LEU A 210 -28.37 -4.08 -3.54
N LEU A 211 -28.36 -5.22 -4.22
CA LEU A 211 -28.55 -6.54 -3.61
C LEU A 211 -27.28 -7.04 -2.95
N GLU A 212 -26.17 -6.97 -3.68
CA GLU A 212 -24.84 -7.37 -3.23
C GLU A 212 -23.77 -6.60 -4.04
N TYR A 213 -22.52 -6.67 -3.60
CA TYR A 213 -21.39 -6.17 -4.36
C TYR A 213 -20.18 -7.04 -4.14
N ARG A 214 -19.19 -6.90 -5.02
CA ARG A 214 -17.87 -7.52 -4.84
C ARG A 214 -16.78 -6.70 -5.51
N PHE A 215 -15.61 -6.71 -4.89
CA PHE A 215 -14.39 -6.24 -5.54
C PHE A 215 -13.71 -7.38 -6.30
N GLU A 216 -13.18 -7.06 -7.46
CA GLU A 216 -12.39 -7.93 -8.32
C GLU A 216 -11.07 -7.23 -8.66
N ASN A 217 -10.09 -8.00 -9.13
CA ASN A 217 -8.81 -7.48 -9.62
C ASN A 217 -8.08 -6.57 -8.61
N ASP A 218 -7.92 -7.00 -7.36
CA ASP A 218 -7.20 -6.21 -6.33
C ASP A 218 -7.84 -4.82 -6.14
N GLU A 219 -9.17 -4.80 -5.96
CA GLU A 219 -10.00 -3.59 -5.78
C GLU A 219 -10.04 -2.64 -6.99
N LYS A 220 -9.43 -3.01 -8.12
CA LYS A 220 -9.48 -2.24 -9.37
C LYS A 220 -10.84 -2.32 -10.05
N LYS A 221 -11.67 -3.31 -9.70
CA LYS A 221 -13.00 -3.47 -10.27
C LYS A 221 -14.04 -3.66 -9.18
N LEU A 222 -15.15 -2.91 -9.27
CA LEU A 222 -16.31 -3.05 -8.39
C LEU A 222 -17.49 -3.55 -9.20
N VAL A 223 -18.06 -4.67 -8.78
CA VAL A 223 -19.28 -5.19 -9.38
C VAL A 223 -20.45 -4.94 -8.43
N LEU A 224 -21.41 -4.14 -8.88
CA LEU A 224 -22.65 -3.82 -8.19
C LEU A 224 -23.76 -4.71 -8.74
N VAL A 225 -24.35 -5.53 -7.87
CA VAL A 225 -25.46 -6.41 -8.23
C VAL A 225 -26.76 -5.70 -7.90
N MET A 226 -27.44 -5.29 -8.94
CA MET A 226 -28.61 -4.41 -8.87
C MET A 226 -29.89 -5.23 -8.83
N ASP A 227 -30.89 -4.72 -8.12
CA ASP A 227 -32.23 -5.23 -8.20
C ASP A 227 -32.90 -4.87 -9.56
N LYS A 228 -34.12 -5.36 -9.76
CA LYS A 228 -34.85 -5.17 -11.01
C LYS A 228 -35.35 -3.74 -11.21
N ALA A 229 -35.21 -2.85 -10.24
CA ALA A 229 -35.73 -1.50 -10.33
C ALA A 229 -34.85 -0.56 -11.19
N THR A 230 -33.67 -1.02 -11.66
CA THR A 230 -32.91 -0.33 -12.72
C THR A 230 -33.74 -0.09 -13.99
N GLU A 231 -34.76 -0.93 -14.24
CA GLU A 231 -35.70 -0.79 -15.36
C GLU A 231 -36.60 0.46 -15.26
N ASN A 232 -36.68 1.08 -14.08
CA ASN A 232 -37.49 2.27 -13.84
C ASN A 232 -36.73 3.58 -14.13
N ILE A 233 -35.43 3.52 -14.43
CA ILE A 233 -34.64 4.69 -14.81
C ILE A 233 -35.10 5.13 -16.21
N GLN A 234 -35.85 6.23 -16.26
CA GLN A 234 -36.53 6.66 -17.47
C GLN A 234 -35.77 7.77 -18.21
N GLY A 235 -35.49 7.53 -19.49
CA GLY A 235 -34.99 8.52 -20.42
C GLY A 235 -33.47 8.72 -20.35
N THR A 236 -32.88 9.14 -21.46
CA THR A 236 -31.43 9.33 -21.60
C THR A 236 -30.83 10.22 -20.50
N ALA A 237 -31.49 11.34 -20.16
CA ALA A 237 -30.99 12.23 -19.11
C ALA A 237 -30.97 11.56 -17.72
N GLY A 238 -32.02 10.81 -17.38
CA GLY A 238 -32.09 10.08 -16.11
C GLY A 238 -31.02 9.00 -16.00
N GLU A 239 -30.74 8.28 -17.10
CA GLU A 239 -29.68 7.28 -17.16
C GLU A 239 -28.29 7.89 -16.93
N TYR A 240 -27.97 9.03 -17.57
CA TYR A 240 -26.69 9.72 -17.35
C TYR A 240 -26.55 10.30 -15.94
N LEU A 241 -27.62 10.86 -15.37
CA LEU A 241 -27.58 11.38 -14.00
C LEU A 241 -27.40 10.25 -12.98
N PHE A 242 -28.11 9.14 -13.16
CA PHE A 242 -27.93 7.95 -12.32
C PHE A 242 -26.48 7.45 -12.38
N LEU A 243 -25.96 7.21 -13.60
CA LEU A 243 -24.59 6.76 -13.78
C LEU A 243 -23.58 7.77 -13.23
N GLY A 244 -23.77 9.06 -13.48
CA GLY A 244 -22.90 10.12 -12.95
C GLY A 244 -22.82 10.08 -11.42
N LYS A 245 -23.96 10.02 -10.73
CA LYS A 245 -24.00 9.95 -9.26
C LYS A 245 -23.23 8.74 -8.74
N VAL A 246 -23.52 7.55 -9.29
CA VAL A 246 -22.92 6.30 -8.85
C VAL A 246 -21.43 6.26 -9.16
N LEU A 247 -21.05 6.45 -10.42
CA LEU A 247 -19.68 6.30 -10.88
C LEU A 247 -18.76 7.33 -10.22
N HIS A 248 -19.13 8.62 -10.19
CA HIS A 248 -18.29 9.64 -9.58
C HIS A 248 -18.15 9.42 -8.06
N SER A 249 -19.20 9.01 -7.36
CA SER A 249 -19.13 8.74 -5.92
C SER A 249 -18.20 7.56 -5.61
N TYR A 250 -18.24 6.49 -6.38
CA TYR A 250 -17.35 5.35 -6.15
C TYR A 250 -15.91 5.65 -6.57
N PHE A 251 -15.67 6.27 -7.73
CA PHE A 251 -14.30 6.60 -8.15
C PHE A 251 -13.61 7.61 -7.24
N GLU A 252 -14.35 8.57 -6.68
CA GLU A 252 -13.82 9.55 -5.71
C GLU A 252 -13.40 8.87 -4.40
N ASN A 253 -14.19 7.90 -3.93
CA ASN A 253 -14.00 7.29 -2.61
C ASN A 253 -13.15 6.02 -2.57
N TYR A 254 -12.82 5.46 -3.74
CA TYR A 254 -11.98 4.27 -3.89
C TYR A 254 -10.85 4.56 -4.89
N PRO A 255 -9.69 5.09 -4.45
CA PRO A 255 -8.63 5.56 -5.36
C PRO A 255 -8.04 4.49 -6.30
N LYS A 256 -8.08 3.21 -5.89
CA LYS A 256 -7.60 2.09 -6.72
C LYS A 256 -8.61 1.65 -7.78
N LEU A 257 -9.88 2.02 -7.64
CA LEU A 257 -10.97 1.55 -8.48
C LEU A 257 -10.85 2.10 -9.91
N GLU A 258 -10.71 1.24 -10.90
CA GLU A 258 -10.55 1.60 -12.32
C GLU A 258 -11.83 1.32 -13.12
N GLU A 259 -12.60 0.29 -12.71
CA GLU A 259 -13.75 -0.23 -13.42
C GLU A 259 -14.96 -0.46 -12.49
N ILE A 260 -16.17 -0.21 -12.98
CA ILE A 260 -17.43 -0.50 -12.30
C ILE A 260 -18.35 -1.27 -13.25
N ASP A 261 -18.86 -2.42 -12.82
CA ASP A 261 -19.87 -3.19 -13.55
C ASP A 261 -21.21 -3.13 -12.81
N PHE A 262 -22.29 -2.99 -13.56
CA PHE A 262 -23.65 -3.19 -13.06
C PHE A 262 -24.20 -4.49 -13.62
N VAL A 263 -24.55 -5.43 -12.74
CA VAL A 263 -25.10 -6.73 -13.13
C VAL A 263 -26.41 -7.00 -12.41
N LYS A 264 -27.25 -7.85 -12.99
CA LYS A 264 -28.46 -8.39 -12.36
C LYS A 264 -28.08 -9.56 -11.44
N GLU A 265 -29.04 -10.02 -10.64
CA GLU A 265 -28.88 -11.19 -9.75
C GLU A 265 -28.43 -12.47 -10.47
N ASP A 266 -28.76 -12.62 -11.77
CA ASP A 266 -28.32 -13.76 -12.59
C ASP A 266 -26.93 -13.57 -13.23
N GLY A 267 -26.25 -12.47 -12.92
CA GLY A 267 -24.92 -12.11 -13.41
C GLY A 267 -24.91 -11.48 -14.81
N THR A 268 -26.06 -11.29 -15.45
CA THR A 268 -26.12 -10.60 -16.75
C THR A 268 -25.97 -9.08 -16.56
N PRO A 269 -25.38 -8.34 -17.53
CA PRO A 269 -25.27 -6.89 -17.44
C PRO A 269 -26.65 -6.22 -17.27
N VAL A 270 -26.69 -5.14 -16.49
CA VAL A 270 -27.85 -4.26 -16.46
C VAL A 270 -28.00 -3.60 -17.84
N GLU A 271 -29.23 -3.58 -18.34
CA GLU A 271 -29.57 -2.89 -19.57
C GLU A 271 -30.20 -1.54 -19.22
N LEU A 272 -29.58 -0.46 -19.66
CA LEU A 272 -30.17 0.87 -19.61
C LEU A 272 -30.88 1.12 -20.95
N SER A 273 -32.16 1.50 -20.90
CA SER A 273 -33.04 1.47 -22.07
C SER A 273 -32.56 2.37 -23.23
N HIS A 274 -31.81 3.43 -22.96
CA HIS A 274 -31.32 4.38 -23.97
C HIS A 274 -29.82 4.28 -24.22
N MET A 275 -29.04 3.75 -23.27
CA MET A 275 -27.60 3.51 -23.42
C MET A 275 -27.25 2.08 -23.89
N GLY A 276 -28.20 1.15 -23.81
CA GLY A 276 -28.02 -0.26 -24.13
C GLY A 276 -27.35 -1.04 -22.98
N ALA A 277 -26.94 -2.27 -23.30
CA ALA A 277 -26.16 -3.08 -22.37
C ALA A 277 -24.72 -2.56 -22.32
N VAL A 278 -24.35 -1.92 -21.22
CA VAL A 278 -22.96 -1.54 -20.92
C VAL A 278 -22.49 -2.44 -19.79
N SER A 279 -21.47 -3.26 -20.06
CA SER A 279 -20.99 -4.20 -19.04
C SER A 279 -20.09 -3.53 -18.02
N THR A 280 -19.30 -2.54 -18.45
CA THR A 280 -18.19 -2.00 -17.66
C THR A 280 -18.03 -0.51 -17.92
N PHE A 281 -17.91 0.25 -16.84
CA PHE A 281 -17.68 1.68 -16.80
C PHE A 281 -16.27 1.94 -16.27
N THR A 282 -15.45 2.68 -17.01
CA THR A 282 -14.08 3.03 -16.62
C THR A 282 -13.99 4.43 -16.01
N ARG A 283 -13.00 4.67 -15.14
CA ARG A 283 -12.76 5.97 -14.47
C ARG A 283 -12.52 7.14 -15.44
N ASP A 284 -11.91 6.87 -16.59
CA ASP A 284 -11.45 7.91 -17.54
C ASP A 284 -12.53 8.37 -18.53
N GLU A 285 -13.69 7.70 -18.53
CA GLU A 285 -14.81 8.07 -19.37
C GLU A 285 -15.66 9.20 -18.74
N GLN A 286 -16.12 10.13 -19.58
CA GLN A 286 -17.02 11.19 -19.15
C GLN A 286 -18.47 10.67 -19.15
N TYR A 287 -19.04 10.50 -17.96
CA TYR A 287 -20.45 10.14 -17.78
C TYR A 287 -21.35 11.37 -17.60
N THR A 288 -20.95 12.48 -18.20
CA THR A 288 -21.77 13.69 -18.32
C THR A 288 -22.47 13.67 -19.67
N LYS A 289 -23.72 14.14 -19.72
CA LYS A 289 -24.55 14.23 -20.93
C LYS A 289 -23.71 14.67 -22.15
N PRO A 290 -23.71 13.91 -23.27
CA PRO A 290 -23.04 14.36 -24.48
C PRO A 290 -23.72 15.64 -25.00
N ASN A 291 -22.91 16.66 -25.30
CA ASN A 291 -23.35 17.90 -25.94
C ASN A 291 -24.03 17.64 -27.29
#